data_AF-A0A4R5KVY2-F1
#
_entry.id   AF-A0A4R5KVY2-F1
#
_cell.length_a   1.000
_cell.length_b   1.000
_cell.length_c   1.000
_cell.angle_alpha   90.00
_cell.angle_beta   90.00
_cell.angle_gamma   90.00
#
_symmetry.space_group_name_H-M   'P 1'
#
loop_
_entity.id
_entity.type
_entity.pdbx_description
1 polymer ?
#
loop_
_entity_poly.entity_id
_entity_poly.type
_entity_poly.pdbx_seq_one_letter_code
_entity_poly.pdbx_strand_id
1 'polypeptide(L)'
;MDNTDAVHIWHRAGNPTPDDRLSLYAQALISECSIGAYRTLNDAQEDKAILALFRVDQPRATLASLHQVPPLALSGYHQLLHELAREGFGPGSGFHAERRMGHV
;
A
#
# COMPACT_ATOMS: atom_id res chain seq x y z
N MET A 1 3.49 -3.44 -12.55
CA MET A 1 4.05 -2.12 -12.23
C MET A 1 5.28 -2.34 -11.35
N ASP A 2 6.36 -1.59 -11.57
CA ASP A 2 7.60 -1.68 -10.79
C ASP A 2 7.58 -0.70 -9.61
N ASN A 3 8.43 -0.93 -8.61
CA ASN A 3 8.62 -0.03 -7.46
C ASN A 3 8.89 1.41 -7.91
N THR A 4 9.76 1.60 -8.89
CA THR A 4 10.17 2.91 -9.42
C THR A 4 8.99 3.71 -10.00
N ASP A 5 8.03 3.03 -10.61
CA ASP A 5 6.86 3.65 -11.25
C ASP A 5 5.91 4.23 -10.20
N ALA A 6 5.69 3.50 -9.09
CA ALA A 6 4.88 3.96 -7.96
C ALA A 6 5.52 5.17 -7.26
N VAL A 7 6.84 5.14 -7.05
CA VAL A 7 7.58 6.24 -6.45
C VAL A 7 7.50 7.50 -7.33
N HIS A 8 7.67 7.36 -8.64
CA HIS A 8 7.54 8.46 -9.59
C HIS A 8 6.14 9.09 -9.58
N ILE A 9 5.08 8.29 -9.47
CA ILE A 9 3.70 8.79 -9.37
C ILE A 9 3.51 9.59 -8.10
N TRP A 10 3.96 9.08 -6.95
CA TRP A 10 3.84 9.78 -5.67
C TRP A 10 4.68 11.06 -5.62
N HIS A 11 5.87 11.04 -6.20
CA HIS A 11 6.70 12.23 -6.32
C HIS A 11 6.04 13.28 -7.25
N ARG A 12 5.47 12.85 -8.38
CA ARG A 12 4.72 13.72 -9.31
C ARG A 12 3.47 14.31 -8.66
N ALA A 13 2.81 13.57 -7.78
CA ALA A 13 1.67 14.04 -7.00
C ALA A 13 2.03 15.11 -5.96
N GLY A 14 3.31 15.44 -5.79
CA GLY A 14 3.78 16.43 -4.84
C GLY A 14 3.86 15.89 -3.41
N ASN A 15 4.03 14.57 -3.25
CA ASN A 15 4.20 13.99 -1.92
C ASN A 15 5.56 14.42 -1.33
N PRO A 16 5.60 15.06 -0.13
CA PRO A 16 6.86 15.51 0.48
C PRO A 16 7.68 14.35 1.07
N THR A 17 7.18 13.12 1.04
CA THR A 17 7.88 11.93 1.56
C THR A 17 9.15 11.66 0.74
N PRO A 18 10.29 11.38 1.38
CA PRO A 18 11.54 11.09 0.68
C PRO A 18 11.43 9.82 -0.16
N ASP A 19 12.13 9.81 -1.29
CA ASP A 19 12.12 8.75 -2.31
C ASP A 19 12.48 7.37 -1.75
N ASP A 20 13.41 7.31 -0.79
CA ASP A 20 13.81 6.08 -0.08
C ASP A 20 12.63 5.46 0.69
N ARG A 21 11.82 6.29 1.35
CA ARG A 21 10.66 5.83 2.11
C ARG A 21 9.50 5.47 1.19
N LEU A 22 9.32 6.21 0.09
CA LEU A 22 8.38 5.84 -0.96
C LEU A 22 8.75 4.48 -1.58
N SER A 23 10.03 4.24 -1.82
CA SER A 23 10.52 2.95 -2.34
C SER A 23 10.20 1.77 -1.40
N LEU A 24 10.27 1.98 -0.08
CA LEU A 24 9.86 0.96 0.90
C LEU A 24 8.35 0.72 0.88
N TYR A 25 7.54 1.77 0.76
CA TYR A 25 6.08 1.68 0.65
C TYR A 25 5.63 0.94 -0.60
N ALA A 26 6.20 1.29 -1.76
CA ALA A 26 5.89 0.63 -3.01
C ALA A 26 6.37 -0.83 -3.02
N GLN A 27 7.56 -1.11 -2.46
CA GLN A 27 8.02 -2.49 -2.28
C GLN A 27 7.07 -3.32 -1.39
N ALA A 28 6.57 -2.75 -0.30
CA ALA A 28 5.63 -3.41 0.60
C ALA A 28 4.29 -3.68 -0.09
N LEU A 29 3.76 -2.71 -0.84
CA LEU A 29 2.55 -2.89 -1.64
C LEU A 29 2.72 -4.00 -2.68
N ILE A 30 3.81 -4.01 -3.45
CA ILE A 30 4.08 -5.03 -4.48
C ILE A 30 4.25 -6.42 -3.85
N SER A 31 4.84 -6.50 -2.65
CA SER A 31 5.04 -7.76 -1.94
C SER A 31 3.73 -8.38 -1.44
N GLU A 32 2.77 -7.54 -1.00
CA GLU A 32 1.49 -8.01 -0.46
C GLU A 32 0.40 -8.10 -1.55
N CYS A 33 0.50 -7.28 -2.59
CA CYS A 33 -0.49 -7.16 -3.65
C CYS A 33 0.12 -6.88 -5.03
N SER A 34 -0.36 -7.57 -6.05
CA SER A 34 -0.02 -7.25 -7.45
C SER A 34 -0.58 -5.89 -7.86
N ILE A 35 0.25 -4.87 -8.07
CA ILE A 35 -0.19 -3.56 -8.59
C ILE A 35 -0.45 -3.65 -10.10
N GLY A 36 -1.67 -3.35 -10.52
CA GLY A 36 -2.13 -3.44 -11.90
C GLY A 36 -3.06 -2.30 -12.29
N ALA A 37 -3.86 -2.50 -13.35
CA ALA A 37 -4.84 -1.50 -13.79
C ALA A 37 -5.79 -1.14 -12.65
N TYR A 38 -6.02 0.17 -12.49
CA TYR A 38 -6.91 0.67 -11.45
C TYR A 38 -8.29 0.03 -11.58
N ARG A 39 -8.75 -0.51 -10.46
CA ARG A 39 -10.12 -0.96 -10.24
C ARG A 39 -10.56 -0.37 -8.91
N THR A 40 -11.85 -0.11 -8.77
CA THR A 40 -12.43 0.22 -7.47
C THR A 40 -12.09 -0.90 -6.48
N LEU A 41 -11.35 -0.55 -5.44
CA LEU A 41 -11.02 -1.46 -4.35
C LEU A 41 -12.26 -1.59 -3.47
N ASN A 42 -12.53 -2.80 -2.99
CA ASN A 42 -13.47 -2.98 -1.88
C ASN A 42 -12.77 -2.63 -0.56
N ASP A 43 -13.53 -2.29 0.49
CA ASP A 43 -13.01 -1.97 1.84
C ASP A 43 -11.87 -2.91 2.29
N ALA A 44 -12.08 -4.23 2.18
CA ALA A 44 -11.08 -5.23 2.59
C ALA A 44 -9.77 -5.20 1.77
N GLN A 45 -9.80 -4.71 0.54
CA GLN A 45 -8.61 -4.54 -0.29
C GLN A 45 -7.89 -3.24 0.05
N GLU A 46 -8.63 -2.17 0.32
CA GLU A 46 -8.08 -0.91 0.80
C GLU A 46 -7.39 -1.11 2.15
N ASP A 47 -8.05 -1.76 3.11
CA ASP A 47 -7.48 -2.11 4.41
C ASP A 47 -6.16 -2.89 4.30
N LYS A 48 -6.10 -3.86 3.38
CA LYS A 48 -4.87 -4.65 3.14
C LYS A 48 -3.76 -3.82 2.50
N ALA A 49 -4.11 -2.93 1.57
CA ALA A 49 -3.13 -2.05 0.94
C ALA A 49 -2.56 -1.05 1.96
N ILE A 50 -3.41 -0.48 2.80
CA ILE A 50 -2.99 0.40 3.90
C ILE A 50 -2.18 -0.38 4.93
N LEU A 51 -2.58 -1.62 5.27
CA LEU A 51 -1.82 -2.47 6.19
C LEU A 51 -0.41 -2.74 5.64
N ALA A 52 -0.26 -3.03 4.35
CA ALA A 52 1.04 -3.24 3.73
C ALA A 52 1.95 -2.01 3.88
N LEU A 53 1.40 -0.81 3.65
CA LEU A 53 2.10 0.45 3.87
C LEU A 53 2.45 0.67 5.34
N PHE A 54 1.48 0.45 6.23
CA PHE A 54 1.64 0.63 7.67
C PHE A 54 2.70 -0.32 8.25
N ARG A 55 2.86 -1.52 7.68
CA ARG A 55 3.89 -2.49 8.09
C ARG A 55 5.32 -2.02 7.82
N VAL A 56 5.54 -1.03 6.95
CA VAL A 56 6.87 -0.41 6.78
C VAL A 56 7.30 0.31 8.06
N ASP A 57 6.36 0.96 8.76
CA ASP A 57 6.62 1.65 10.03
C ASP A 57 6.46 0.69 11.23
N GLN A 58 5.47 -0.21 11.15
CA GLN A 58 5.10 -1.16 12.20
C GLN A 58 5.08 -2.59 11.65
N PRO A 59 6.22 -3.29 11.53
CA PRO A 59 6.30 -4.58 10.84
C PRO A 59 5.42 -5.70 11.44
N ARG A 60 5.03 -5.56 12.71
CA ARG A 60 4.14 -6.47 13.43
C ARG A 60 2.67 -6.03 13.47
N ALA A 61 2.33 -4.95 12.78
CA ALA A 61 0.96 -4.47 12.73
C ALA A 61 0.05 -5.48 12.04
N THR A 62 -1.17 -5.57 12.57
CA THR A 62 -2.25 -6.39 12.02
C THR A 62 -3.42 -5.51 11.61
N LEU A 63 -4.37 -6.06 10.87
CA LEU A 63 -5.60 -5.37 10.48
C LEU A 63 -6.40 -4.87 11.69
N ALA A 64 -6.35 -5.60 12.81
CA ALA A 64 -6.94 -5.15 14.07
C ALA A 64 -6.22 -3.92 14.63
N SER A 65 -4.88 -3.90 14.59
CA SER A 65 -4.09 -2.73 14.99
C SER A 65 -4.36 -1.54 14.08
N LEU A 66 -4.55 -1.77 12.78
CA LEU A 66 -4.87 -0.71 11.82
C LEU A 66 -6.19 -0.01 12.16
N HIS A 67 -7.23 -0.77 12.50
CA HIS A 67 -8.51 -0.20 12.95
C HIS A 67 -8.42 0.59 14.26
N GLN A 68 -7.39 0.33 15.08
CA GLN A 68 -7.13 1.10 16.31
C GLN A 68 -6.35 2.40 16.04
N VAL A 69 -5.79 2.57 14.84
CA VAL A 69 -5.06 3.78 14.45
C VAL A 69 -6.07 4.88 14.11
N PRO A 70 -5.85 6.12 14.59
CA PRO A 70 -6.74 7.23 14.25
C PRO A 70 -6.78 7.46 12.73
N PRO A 71 -7.95 7.73 12.14
CA PRO A 71 -8.12 7.90 10.69
C PRO A 71 -7.25 9.03 10.11
N LEU A 72 -6.87 10.01 10.93
CA LEU A 72 -5.94 11.06 10.54
C LEU A 72 -4.54 10.50 10.20
N ALA A 73 -4.07 9.51 10.94
CA ALA A 73 -2.79 8.85 10.67
C ALA A 73 -2.87 7.91 9.45
N LEU A 74 -4.07 7.41 9.13
CA LEU A 74 -4.30 6.62 7.92
C LEU A 74 -4.42 7.48 6.66
N SER A 75 -4.84 8.74 6.80
CA SER A 75 -5.13 9.65 5.68
C SER A 75 -3.95 9.81 4.72
N GLY A 76 -2.71 9.81 5.22
CA GLY A 76 -1.52 9.84 4.36
C GLY A 76 -1.37 8.61 3.47
N TYR A 77 -1.70 7.41 3.98
CA TYR A 77 -1.69 6.17 3.21
C TYR A 77 -2.85 6.11 2.21
N HIS A 78 -4.05 6.59 2.59
CA HIS A 78 -5.16 6.73 1.65
C HIS A 78 -4.81 7.67 0.50
N GLN A 79 -4.14 8.80 0.77
CA GLN A 79 -3.68 9.71 -0.28
C GLN A 79 -2.70 9.04 -1.24
N LEU A 80 -1.74 8.24 -0.74
CA LEU A 80 -0.83 7.49 -1.60
C LEU A 80 -1.58 6.54 -2.55
N LEU A 81 -2.56 5.80 -2.02
CA LEU A 81 -3.39 4.91 -2.84
C LEU A 81 -4.26 5.68 -3.84
N HIS A 82 -4.78 6.83 -3.43
CA HIS A 82 -5.59 7.70 -4.30
C HIS A 82 -4.77 8.29 -5.45
N GLU A 83 -3.53 8.68 -5.23
CA GLU A 83 -2.67 9.20 -6.30
C GLU A 83 -2.28 8.12 -7.31
N LEU A 84 -2.07 6.88 -6.87
CA LEU A 84 -1.93 5.75 -7.79
C LEU A 84 -3.19 5.56 -8.63
N ALA A 85 -4.34 5.56 -7.96
CA ALA A 85 -5.65 5.42 -8.59
C ALA A 85 -5.89 6.51 -9.64
N ARG A 86 -5.48 7.74 -9.35
CA ARG A 86 -5.60 8.91 -10.24
C ARG A 86 -4.79 8.76 -11.52
N GLU A 87 -3.61 8.13 -11.45
CA GLU A 87 -2.79 7.82 -12.62
C GLU A 87 -3.23 6.52 -13.33
N GLY A 88 -4.29 5.87 -12.86
CA GLY A 88 -4.86 4.66 -13.48
C GLY A 88 -4.25 3.34 -12.98
N PHE A 89 -3.53 3.38 -11.85
CA PHE A 89 -2.93 2.21 -11.21
C PHE A 89 -3.55 1.91 -9.85
N GLY A 90 -3.62 0.63 -9.46
CA GLY A 90 -4.12 0.27 -8.14
C GLY A 90 -3.74 -1.13 -7.70
N PRO A 91 -3.86 -1.43 -6.39
CA PRO A 91 -3.69 -2.78 -5.91
C PRO A 91 -4.71 -3.71 -6.59
N GLY A 92 -4.22 -4.74 -7.27
CA GLY A 92 -5.05 -5.68 -8.01
C GLY A 92 -5.77 -6.68 -7.08
N SER A 93 -6.56 -7.59 -7.68
CA SER A 93 -7.21 -8.66 -6.91
C SER A 93 -6.24 -9.69 -6.34
N GLY A 94 -4.98 -9.68 -6.79
CA GLY A 94 -3.91 -10.58 -6.33
C GLY A 94 -3.30 -10.13 -5.01
N PHE A 95 -4.13 -9.88 -3.99
CA PHE A 95 -3.62 -9.94 -2.63
C PHE A 95 -3.16 -11.38 -2.42
N HIS A 96 -1.87 -11.55 -2.12
CA HIS A 96 -1.33 -12.87 -1.87
C HIS A 96 -1.97 -13.34 -0.56
N ALA A 97 -3.12 -14.02 -0.67
CA ALA A 97 -3.83 -14.60 0.45
C ALA A 97 -2.81 -15.46 1.17
N GLU A 98 -2.39 -14.96 2.34
CA GLU A 98 -1.54 -15.60 3.33
C GLU A 98 -0.62 -16.66 2.73
N ARG A 99 0.62 -16.27 2.42
CA ARG A 99 1.70 -17.27 2.41
C ARG A 99 1.77 -17.83 3.82
N ARG A 100 0.98 -18.89 4.03
CA ARG A 100 1.03 -19.85 5.11
C ARG A 100 2.50 -20.03 5.43
N MET A 101 2.92 -19.55 6.60
CA MET A 101 4.14 -20.02 7.23
C MET A 101 3.93 -21.52 7.51
N GLY A 102 4.18 -22.35 6.50
CA GLY A 102 4.48 -23.76 6.67
C GLY A 102 5.97 -23.85 6.95
N HIS A 103 6.34 -23.63 8.21
CA HIS A 103 7.64 -24.03 8.75
C HIS A 103 7.52 -25.50 9.18
N VAL A 104 8.53 -26.30 8.80
CA VAL A 104 8.80 -27.73 9.04
C VAL A 104 8.19 -28.75 8.09
#